data_AF-A0A316VPD9-F1
#
_entry.id   AF-A0A316VPD9-F1
#
_cell.length_a   1.000
_cell.length_b   1.000
_cell.length_c   1.000
_cell.angle_alpha   90.00
_cell.angle_beta   90.00
_cell.angle_gamma   90.00
#
_symmetry.space_group_name_H-M   'P 1'
#
loop_
_entity.id
_entity.type
_entity.pdbx_description
1 polymer ?
#
loop_
_entity_poly.entity_id
_entity_poly.type
_entity_poly.pdbx_seq_one_letter_code
_entity_poly.pdbx_strand_id
1 'polypeptide(L)'
;MSSASAAGANGTATSSGKDNSSKSSSAAAAAAAAPREPAPPLVNLTNDWLLSLSSRIRSRPIPWEGYQRADLVSSEELRMIRSIDATSSTSTIKEETMEKQGNAYAQLYLRLLAKLGRTDTIQQVLVLVTDMLKDHDERIELFKHVPAPQEAGGEAGEASPVWPWAPLIKLLDVTDDFVQLKAAHILTLLLLSPSKSSATKPPQQAIERLLDFLSLLINTGGASGAAALHPSRAGNGVLAAPSATTGYAEGNGADVAIQLLQALLRDGALRQQVWSRDLERLGEVPSASDHDHDGGGDGDGAPHQTPGIISGLTSILRATLVGSGEKSGSATPGSTSSSSISAQTTYQVIFSLWLLTFAKDIASSLNVKFTGTISLLVDVARGANKEKVVRITLATLRNLLSKAEGENAKAMLGAKGLDLIAALKARQWGDEEIKEDLDAIGEVLAEKQKGMSSLDEYAAEVASGKLTFETPMHSLDEFWKENAAKIVGDDDGQILKSLVGILKSEESDLASLAVAASDLGRIVSVVDSAKKKLDKLGAKARCLELIQHSDPDVRFRAISTVSKLVSASWK
;
A
#
# COMPACT_ATOMS: atom_id res chain seq x y z
N MET A 1 -60.50 -12.84 -14.83
CA MET A 1 -61.44 -12.35 -15.85
C MET A 1 -61.83 -10.93 -15.45
N SER A 2 -61.75 -10.00 -16.41
CA SER A 2 -62.23 -8.60 -16.50
C SER A 2 -62.98 -8.01 -15.30
N SER A 3 -62.88 -6.75 -14.90
CA SER A 3 -62.63 -5.47 -15.59
C SER A 3 -62.75 -4.39 -14.49
N ALA A 4 -61.80 -3.48 -14.30
CA ALA A 4 -61.70 -2.14 -14.89
C ALA A 4 -62.75 -1.10 -14.42
N SER A 5 -62.25 0.13 -14.24
CA SER A 5 -62.92 1.45 -14.18
C SER A 5 -63.12 2.04 -12.77
N ALA A 6 -62.25 2.97 -12.31
CA ALA A 6 -62.27 4.44 -12.54
C ALA A 6 -63.27 5.16 -11.60
N ALA A 7 -63.10 6.38 -11.09
CA ALA A 7 -62.09 7.43 -11.13
C ALA A 7 -62.49 8.52 -10.11
N GLY A 8 -61.56 9.42 -9.78
CA GLY A 8 -61.81 10.82 -9.37
C GLY A 8 -62.23 11.07 -7.92
N ALA A 9 -62.00 12.21 -7.29
CA ALA A 9 -61.13 13.37 -7.50
C ALA A 9 -61.33 14.29 -6.27
N ASN A 10 -60.26 15.04 -5.90
CA ASN A 10 -60.20 16.35 -5.21
C ASN A 10 -61.38 16.80 -4.32
N GLY A 11 -61.20 17.15 -3.05
CA GLY A 11 -60.31 18.22 -2.54
C GLY A 11 -61.15 19.46 -2.25
N THR A 12 -61.28 19.96 -1.01
CA THR A 12 -60.68 21.21 -0.46
C THR A 12 -61.47 21.53 0.83
N ALA A 13 -60.87 21.65 2.02
CA ALA A 13 -60.07 22.74 2.62
C ALA A 13 -60.88 23.97 3.09
N THR A 14 -60.79 24.29 4.39
CA THR A 14 -60.77 25.65 5.05
C THR A 14 -60.73 25.46 6.58
N SER A 15 -59.59 25.75 7.25
CA SER A 15 -59.26 26.97 8.04
C SER A 15 -60.11 27.17 9.31
N SER A 16 -59.67 27.58 10.50
CA SER A 16 -58.37 27.91 11.12
C SER A 16 -58.74 28.36 12.56
N GLY A 17 -58.00 27.96 13.59
CA GLY A 17 -58.19 28.44 14.98
C GLY A 17 -56.86 28.46 15.74
N LYS A 18 -56.53 29.62 16.31
CA LYS A 18 -55.25 30.08 16.86
C LYS A 18 -54.95 29.64 18.31
N ASP A 19 -53.64 29.55 18.63
CA ASP A 19 -52.90 30.01 19.83
C ASP A 19 -53.33 29.46 21.24
N ASN A 20 -52.49 29.11 22.22
CA ASN A 20 -51.05 29.22 22.48
C ASN A 20 -50.67 28.40 23.76
N SER A 21 -49.39 28.07 23.91
CA SER A 21 -48.63 27.81 25.16
C SER A 21 -48.71 26.44 25.90
N SER A 22 -47.69 25.60 25.71
CA SER A 22 -46.55 25.48 26.66
C SER A 22 -45.67 24.24 26.37
N LYS A 23 -44.36 24.44 26.53
CA LYS A 23 -43.23 23.47 26.58
C LYS A 23 -42.38 23.33 25.32
N SER A 24 -41.47 24.29 25.21
CA SER A 24 -40.10 24.09 24.75
C SER A 24 -39.38 23.00 25.56
N SER A 25 -38.90 21.93 24.90
CA SER A 25 -37.60 21.31 25.19
C SER A 25 -37.33 20.15 24.23
N SER A 26 -36.11 20.13 23.69
CA SER A 26 -35.44 19.06 22.94
C SER A 26 -35.82 18.83 21.47
N ALA A 27 -35.63 19.86 20.65
CA ALA A 27 -35.09 19.66 19.31
C ALA A 27 -33.56 19.75 19.40
N ALA A 28 -32.90 18.62 19.71
CA ALA A 28 -31.46 18.49 19.59
C ALA A 28 -31.07 17.01 19.42
N ALA A 29 -30.34 16.74 18.33
CA ALA A 29 -29.54 15.55 18.06
C ALA A 29 -30.25 14.22 17.79
N ALA A 30 -31.02 14.16 16.69
CA ALA A 30 -31.10 12.94 15.89
C ALA A 30 -30.10 13.06 14.72
N ALA A 31 -28.80 12.93 15.03
CA ALA A 31 -27.78 12.79 14.01
C ALA A 31 -27.92 11.38 13.40
N ALA A 32 -28.34 11.34 12.13
CA ALA A 32 -28.46 10.12 11.34
C ALA A 32 -27.12 9.37 11.33
N ALA A 33 -27.07 8.23 11.99
CA ALA A 33 -25.95 7.30 11.88
C ALA A 33 -25.93 6.74 10.46
N ALA A 34 -24.87 7.02 9.70
CA ALA A 34 -24.61 6.40 8.41
C ALA A 34 -24.69 4.87 8.52
N PRO A 35 -25.15 4.15 7.47
CA PRO A 35 -25.17 2.69 7.48
C PRO A 35 -23.73 2.18 7.65
N ARG A 36 -23.45 1.52 8.78
CA ARG A 36 -22.16 0.87 9.04
C ARG A 36 -22.04 -0.33 8.11
N GLU A 37 -21.03 -0.31 7.25
CA GLU A 37 -20.67 -1.48 6.44
C GLU A 37 -20.42 -2.68 7.36
N PRO A 38 -20.91 -3.88 7.01
CA PRO A 38 -20.61 -5.07 7.80
C PRO A 38 -19.09 -5.28 7.82
N ALA A 39 -18.52 -5.53 9.00
CA ALA A 39 -17.10 -5.80 9.14
C ALA A 39 -16.72 -6.97 8.20
N PRO A 40 -15.61 -6.84 7.44
CA PRO A 40 -15.19 -7.89 6.53
C PRO A 40 -14.97 -9.20 7.30
N PRO A 41 -15.28 -10.36 6.69
CA PRO A 41 -15.06 -11.65 7.34
C PRO A 41 -13.59 -11.78 7.73
N LEU A 42 -13.35 -12.31 8.92
CA LEU A 42 -12.00 -12.48 9.46
C LEU A 42 -11.23 -13.47 8.58
N VAL A 43 -9.99 -13.11 8.26
CA VAL A 43 -9.11 -13.93 7.44
C VAL A 43 -8.23 -14.74 8.37
N ASN A 44 -8.38 -16.06 8.34
CA ASN A 44 -7.48 -16.95 9.05
C ASN A 44 -6.09 -16.95 8.40
N LEU A 45 -5.02 -16.89 9.21
CA LEU A 45 -3.65 -17.04 8.73
C LEU A 45 -3.44 -18.41 8.06
N THR A 46 -2.82 -18.41 6.88
CA THR A 46 -2.58 -19.63 6.07
C THR A 46 -1.11 -20.02 5.98
N ASN A 47 -0.22 -19.46 6.80
CA ASN A 47 1.22 -19.77 6.75
C ASN A 47 1.51 -21.18 7.29
N ASP A 48 1.99 -22.07 6.42
CA ASP A 48 2.25 -23.49 6.72
C ASP A 48 3.28 -23.71 7.84
N TRP A 49 4.32 -22.88 7.89
CA TRP A 49 5.35 -22.96 8.93
C TRP A 49 4.76 -22.69 10.31
N LEU A 50 3.94 -21.64 10.45
CA LEU A 50 3.29 -21.27 11.70
C LEU A 50 2.25 -22.32 12.13
N LEU A 51 1.52 -22.92 11.18
CA LEU A 51 0.58 -24.01 11.43
C LEU A 51 1.29 -25.28 11.91
N SER A 52 2.38 -25.66 11.26
CA SER A 52 3.22 -26.80 11.64
C SER A 52 3.80 -26.62 13.05
N LEU A 53 4.32 -25.41 13.35
CA LEU A 53 4.85 -25.09 14.67
C LEU A 53 3.76 -25.10 15.76
N SER A 54 2.55 -24.60 15.44
CA SER A 54 1.39 -24.70 16.33
C SER A 54 1.06 -26.16 16.67
N SER A 55 1.10 -27.05 15.67
CA SER A 55 0.86 -28.49 15.85
C SER A 55 1.92 -29.14 16.74
N ARG A 56 3.19 -28.79 16.54
CA ARG A 56 4.31 -29.26 17.36
C ARG A 56 4.22 -28.78 18.81
N ILE A 57 3.82 -27.54 19.04
CA ILE A 57 3.65 -27.00 20.39
C ILE A 57 2.48 -27.72 21.09
N ARG A 58 1.36 -27.90 20.38
CA ARG A 58 0.20 -28.63 20.90
C ARG A 58 0.52 -30.04 21.38
N SER A 59 1.44 -30.75 20.73
CA SER A 59 1.82 -32.11 21.12
C SER A 59 2.79 -32.20 22.30
N ARG A 60 3.32 -31.07 22.80
CA ARG A 60 4.27 -31.03 23.91
C ARG A 60 3.51 -30.75 25.22
N PRO A 61 3.36 -31.74 26.12
CA PRO A 61 2.67 -31.51 27.38
C PRO A 61 3.46 -30.57 28.28
N ILE A 62 2.77 -29.61 28.89
CA ILE A 62 3.32 -28.71 29.90
C ILE A 62 2.99 -29.29 31.29
N PRO A 63 3.97 -29.45 32.20
CA PRO A 63 3.73 -29.96 33.54
C PRO A 63 3.10 -28.87 34.44
N TRP A 64 1.82 -28.57 34.22
CA TRP A 64 1.08 -27.50 34.88
C TRP A 64 1.05 -27.61 36.42
N GLU A 65 1.20 -28.81 36.98
CA GLU A 65 1.30 -29.07 38.43
C GLU A 65 2.56 -28.43 39.03
N GLY A 66 3.65 -28.34 38.25
CA GLY A 66 4.86 -27.64 38.68
C GLY A 66 4.59 -26.14 38.88
N TYR A 67 3.84 -25.53 37.96
CA TYR A 67 3.47 -24.12 38.03
C TYR A 67 2.44 -23.82 39.12
N GLN A 68 1.57 -24.79 39.42
CA GLN A 68 0.67 -24.69 40.57
C GLN A 68 1.44 -24.71 41.90
N ARG A 69 2.40 -25.64 42.05
CA ARG A 69 3.25 -25.69 43.26
C ARG A 69 4.14 -24.46 43.44
N ALA A 70 4.39 -23.72 42.37
CA ALA A 70 5.13 -22.47 42.36
C ALA A 70 4.23 -21.22 42.49
N ASP A 71 2.94 -21.38 42.79
CA ASP A 71 1.93 -20.31 42.90
C ASP A 71 1.77 -19.42 41.65
N LEU A 72 2.22 -19.90 40.48
CA LEU A 72 2.05 -19.21 39.19
C LEU A 72 0.68 -19.51 38.57
N VAL A 73 0.09 -20.66 38.91
CA VAL A 73 -1.23 -21.10 38.44
C VAL A 73 -2.04 -21.54 39.67
N SER A 74 -3.23 -21.00 39.85
CA SER A 74 -4.12 -21.38 40.95
C SER A 74 -4.71 -22.78 40.74
N SER A 75 -5.22 -23.38 41.82
CA SER A 75 -5.92 -24.67 41.77
C SER A 75 -7.13 -24.68 40.84
N GLU A 76 -7.83 -23.54 40.73
CA GLU A 76 -8.97 -23.37 39.83
C GLU A 76 -8.52 -23.30 38.36
N GLU A 77 -7.49 -22.51 38.06
CA GLU A 77 -6.92 -22.40 36.72
C GLU A 77 -6.36 -23.75 36.23
N LEU A 78 -5.66 -24.49 37.10
CA LEU A 78 -5.18 -25.84 36.76
C LEU A 78 -6.33 -26.80 36.46
N ARG A 79 -7.42 -26.73 37.22
CA ARG A 79 -8.62 -27.56 36.99
C ARG A 79 -9.23 -27.27 35.62
N MET A 80 -9.33 -26.00 35.24
CA MET A 80 -9.86 -25.58 33.93
C MET A 80 -8.96 -26.04 32.77
N ILE A 81 -7.64 -25.92 32.90
CA ILE A 81 -6.70 -26.41 31.88
C ILE A 81 -6.88 -27.92 31.68
N ARG A 82 -6.93 -28.68 32.78
CA ARG A 82 -7.11 -30.14 32.74
C ARG A 82 -8.44 -30.56 32.11
N SER A 83 -9.52 -29.82 32.31
CA SER A 83 -10.80 -30.17 31.68
C SER A 83 -10.74 -30.11 30.15
N ILE A 84 -9.96 -29.20 29.58
CA ILE A 84 -9.79 -29.14 28.12
C ILE A 84 -8.84 -30.23 27.62
N ASP A 85 -7.73 -30.45 28.32
CA ASP A 85 -6.73 -31.47 27.96
C ASP A 85 -7.32 -32.89 28.02
N ALA A 86 -8.11 -33.20 29.06
CA ALA A 86 -8.81 -34.48 29.20
C ALA A 86 -9.82 -34.73 28.08
N THR A 87 -10.35 -33.65 27.50
CA THR A 87 -11.35 -33.70 26.43
C THR A 87 -10.70 -33.72 25.03
N SER A 88 -9.37 -33.81 24.94
CA SER A 88 -8.65 -33.73 23.65
C SER A 88 -8.96 -34.83 22.64
N SER A 89 -9.71 -35.86 23.03
CA SER A 89 -10.13 -36.97 22.16
C SER A 89 -11.56 -36.83 21.60
N THR A 90 -12.36 -35.84 22.01
CA THR A 90 -13.77 -35.70 21.56
C THR A 90 -14.12 -34.23 21.31
N SER A 91 -14.13 -33.83 20.04
CA SER A 91 -14.39 -32.45 19.61
C SER A 91 -15.71 -31.91 20.15
N THR A 92 -16.77 -32.71 20.18
CA THR A 92 -18.11 -32.30 20.62
C THR A 92 -18.17 -31.80 22.07
N ILE A 93 -17.44 -32.45 22.99
CA ILE A 93 -17.46 -32.07 24.41
C ILE A 93 -16.64 -30.79 24.65
N LYS A 94 -15.57 -30.59 23.86
CA LYS A 94 -14.82 -29.32 23.87
C LYS A 94 -15.72 -28.16 23.45
N GLU A 95 -16.47 -28.32 22.37
CA GLU A 95 -17.38 -27.27 21.90
C GLU A 95 -18.47 -26.96 22.93
N GLU A 96 -19.12 -27.97 23.51
CA GLU A 96 -20.14 -27.78 24.54
C GLU A 96 -19.58 -27.05 25.78
N THR A 97 -18.33 -27.36 26.15
CA THR A 97 -17.63 -26.68 27.25
C THR A 97 -17.36 -25.21 26.91
N MET A 98 -16.94 -24.91 25.68
CA MET A 98 -16.68 -23.56 25.20
C MET A 98 -17.96 -22.73 25.10
N GLU A 99 -19.08 -23.33 24.69
CA GLU A 99 -20.38 -22.67 24.68
C GLU A 99 -20.86 -22.27 26.08
N LYS A 100 -20.65 -23.15 27.08
CA LYS A 100 -21.10 -22.91 28.46
C LYS A 100 -20.15 -22.02 29.27
N GLN A 101 -18.85 -22.16 29.05
CA GLN A 101 -17.80 -21.56 29.91
C GLN A 101 -16.80 -20.67 29.16
N GLY A 102 -17.08 -20.29 27.91
CA GLY A 102 -16.16 -19.53 27.06
C GLY A 102 -15.61 -18.25 27.70
N ASN A 103 -16.44 -17.50 28.45
CA ASN A 103 -15.99 -16.31 29.18
C ASN A 103 -14.92 -16.62 30.24
N ALA A 104 -15.08 -17.74 30.97
CA ALA A 104 -14.11 -18.16 31.98
C ALA A 104 -12.78 -18.57 31.33
N TYR A 105 -12.82 -19.24 30.17
CA TYR A 105 -11.61 -19.61 29.44
C TYR A 105 -10.91 -18.42 28.78
N ALA A 106 -11.65 -17.46 28.21
CA ALA A 106 -11.07 -16.22 27.71
C ALA A 106 -10.34 -15.44 28.82
N GLN A 107 -10.96 -15.36 30.00
CA GLN A 107 -10.36 -14.74 31.18
C GLN A 107 -9.14 -15.50 31.70
N LEU A 108 -9.23 -16.83 31.78
CA LEU A 108 -8.11 -17.71 32.14
C LEU A 108 -6.91 -17.47 31.22
N TYR A 109 -7.09 -17.58 29.91
CA TYR A 109 -6.00 -17.48 28.96
C TYR A 109 -5.36 -16.10 28.98
N LEU A 110 -6.16 -15.03 29.00
CA LEU A 110 -5.61 -13.69 29.00
C LEU A 110 -4.82 -13.37 30.30
N ARG A 111 -5.30 -13.85 31.45
CA ARG A 111 -4.58 -13.75 32.72
C ARG A 111 -3.29 -14.56 32.73
N LEU A 112 -3.31 -15.77 32.17
CA LEU A 112 -2.11 -16.59 32.02
C LEU A 112 -1.07 -15.90 31.12
N LEU A 113 -1.48 -15.32 29.99
CA LEU A 113 -0.58 -14.53 29.13
C LEU A 113 -0.01 -13.30 29.84
N ALA A 114 -0.76 -12.69 30.77
CA ALA A 114 -0.27 -11.54 31.55
C ALA A 114 0.77 -11.92 32.61
N LYS A 115 0.61 -13.07 33.28
CA LYS A 115 1.42 -13.45 34.45
C LYS A 115 2.55 -14.46 34.18
N LEU A 116 2.43 -15.29 33.16
CA LEU A 116 3.44 -16.32 32.86
C LEU A 116 4.61 -15.69 32.10
N GLY A 117 5.83 -16.02 32.52
CA GLY A 117 7.06 -15.55 31.88
C GLY A 117 7.81 -16.61 31.07
N ARG A 118 7.43 -17.89 31.18
CA ARG A 118 8.17 -18.99 30.55
C ARG A 118 7.66 -19.25 29.14
N THR A 119 8.57 -19.25 28.15
CA THR A 119 8.23 -19.30 26.72
C THR A 119 7.33 -20.47 26.35
N ASP A 120 7.62 -21.69 26.80
CA ASP A 120 6.82 -22.89 26.50
C ASP A 120 5.37 -22.78 27.00
N THR A 121 5.17 -22.20 28.19
CA THR A 121 3.83 -21.95 28.73
C THR A 121 3.06 -20.89 27.94
N ILE A 122 3.72 -19.81 27.55
CA ILE A 122 3.12 -18.74 26.74
C ILE A 122 2.74 -19.29 25.36
N GLN A 123 3.65 -20.02 24.71
CA GLN A 123 3.41 -20.71 23.45
C GLN A 123 2.16 -21.60 23.52
N GLN A 124 2.05 -22.42 24.56
CA GLN A 124 0.89 -23.30 24.74
C GLN A 124 -0.41 -22.51 24.94
N VAL A 125 -0.41 -21.46 25.76
CA VAL A 125 -1.60 -20.63 25.98
C VAL A 125 -2.01 -19.91 24.68
N LEU A 126 -1.08 -19.40 23.89
CA LEU A 126 -1.38 -18.80 22.57
C LEU A 126 -1.99 -19.82 21.60
N VAL A 127 -1.51 -21.07 21.62
CA VAL A 127 -2.13 -22.16 20.84
C VAL A 127 -3.56 -22.42 21.31
N LEU A 128 -3.80 -22.51 22.62
CA LEU A 128 -5.14 -22.70 23.19
C LEU A 128 -6.10 -21.55 22.84
N VAL A 129 -5.62 -20.31 22.85
CA VAL A 129 -6.42 -19.15 22.39
C VAL A 129 -6.75 -19.29 20.92
N THR A 130 -5.78 -19.59 20.05
CA THR A 130 -6.08 -19.76 18.61
C THR A 130 -6.97 -20.97 18.32
N ASP A 131 -6.85 -22.06 19.08
CA ASP A 131 -7.72 -23.23 18.94
C ASP A 131 -9.16 -22.91 19.40
N MET A 132 -9.33 -22.08 20.45
CA MET A 132 -10.65 -21.60 20.89
C MET A 132 -11.34 -20.74 19.83
N LEU A 133 -10.58 -19.91 19.12
CA LEU A 133 -11.08 -18.96 18.12
C LEU A 133 -11.24 -19.56 16.72
N LYS A 134 -10.62 -20.72 16.46
CA LYS A 134 -10.63 -21.34 15.14
C LYS A 134 -12.06 -21.67 14.70
N ASP A 135 -12.46 -21.16 13.54
CA ASP A 135 -13.81 -21.33 12.97
C ASP A 135 -14.95 -20.76 13.84
N HIS A 136 -14.62 -19.93 14.85
CA HIS A 136 -15.53 -19.41 15.86
C HIS A 136 -15.28 -17.91 16.14
N ASP A 137 -15.52 -17.08 15.13
CA ASP A 137 -15.30 -15.62 15.18
C ASP A 137 -16.09 -14.93 16.30
N GLU A 138 -17.25 -15.48 16.68
CA GLU A 138 -18.09 -14.95 17.77
C GLU A 138 -17.38 -14.97 19.13
N ARG A 139 -16.42 -15.87 19.32
CA ARG A 139 -15.68 -16.04 20.58
C ARG A 139 -14.66 -14.94 20.82
N ILE A 140 -14.29 -14.18 19.79
CA ILE A 140 -13.36 -13.05 19.90
C ILE A 140 -13.92 -11.97 20.82
N GLU A 141 -15.24 -11.77 20.81
CA GLU A 141 -15.92 -10.83 21.70
C GLU A 141 -15.75 -11.20 23.17
N LEU A 142 -15.56 -12.48 23.52
CA LEU A 142 -15.36 -12.93 24.90
C LEU A 142 -14.07 -12.32 25.50
N PHE A 143 -13.02 -12.21 24.69
CA PHE A 143 -11.74 -11.63 25.10
C PHE A 143 -11.82 -10.13 25.34
N LYS A 144 -12.67 -9.41 24.61
CA LYS A 144 -12.86 -7.95 24.77
C LYS A 144 -13.54 -7.56 26.09
N HIS A 145 -14.33 -8.47 26.66
CA HIS A 145 -15.09 -8.23 27.89
C HIS A 145 -14.41 -8.79 29.14
N VAL A 146 -13.18 -9.31 29.02
CA VAL A 146 -12.43 -9.79 30.18
C VAL A 146 -12.12 -8.60 31.09
N PRO A 147 -12.52 -8.63 32.37
CA PRO A 147 -12.22 -7.54 33.29
C PRO A 147 -10.72 -7.49 33.61
N ALA A 148 -10.19 -6.27 33.75
CA ALA A 148 -8.82 -6.06 34.17
C ALA A 148 -8.53 -6.76 35.51
N PRO A 149 -7.33 -7.33 35.70
CA PRO A 149 -6.94 -7.87 36.99
C PRO A 149 -6.96 -6.73 38.02
N GLN A 150 -7.62 -6.98 39.15
CA GLN A 150 -7.64 -6.06 40.27
C GLN A 150 -6.29 -6.22 40.97
N GLU A 151 -5.36 -5.29 40.77
CA GLU A 151 -4.05 -5.35 41.41
C GLU A 151 -4.24 -5.33 42.93
N ALA A 152 -3.63 -6.31 43.62
CA ALA A 152 -3.60 -6.33 45.08
C ALA A 152 -2.67 -5.21 45.58
N GLY A 153 -3.19 -3.98 45.64
CA GLY A 153 -2.47 -2.80 46.15
C GLY A 153 -2.64 -1.50 45.36
N GLY A 154 -3.28 -1.52 44.19
CA GLY A 154 -3.62 -0.31 43.43
C GLY A 154 -4.96 0.26 43.89
N GLU A 155 -5.04 1.58 44.06
CA GLU A 155 -6.28 2.27 44.43
C GLU A 155 -7.43 1.86 43.48
N ALA A 156 -8.56 1.47 44.07
CA ALA A 156 -9.74 1.00 43.35
C ALA A 156 -10.33 2.14 42.50
N GLY A 157 -9.96 2.23 41.22
CA GLY A 157 -10.53 3.26 40.35
C GLY A 157 -10.13 3.21 38.87
N GLU A 158 -8.88 2.88 38.53
CA GLU A 158 -8.43 2.97 37.14
C GLU A 158 -8.06 1.59 36.59
N ALA A 159 -9.00 0.95 35.91
CA ALA A 159 -8.69 -0.16 35.03
C ALA A 159 -7.63 0.32 34.01
N SER A 160 -6.54 -0.43 33.83
CA SER A 160 -5.52 -0.09 32.83
C SER A 160 -6.20 0.21 31.49
N PRO A 161 -5.98 1.40 30.88
CA PRO A 161 -6.72 1.82 29.69
C PRO A 161 -6.42 0.96 28.46
N VAL A 162 -5.45 0.04 28.57
CA VAL A 162 -4.95 -0.82 27.49
C VAL A 162 -5.39 -2.28 27.68
N TRP A 163 -6.08 -2.64 28.76
CA TRP A 163 -6.67 -3.97 28.91
C TRP A 163 -7.92 -4.11 28.03
N PRO A 164 -8.17 -5.24 27.35
CA PRO A 164 -7.46 -6.54 27.36
C PRO A 164 -6.28 -6.69 26.39
N TRP A 165 -5.88 -5.65 25.66
CA TRP A 165 -4.82 -5.73 24.65
C TRP A 165 -3.40 -5.81 25.23
N ALA A 166 -3.18 -5.26 26.43
CA ALA A 166 -1.86 -5.13 27.05
C ALA A 166 -1.01 -6.42 27.09
N PRO A 167 -1.54 -7.60 27.48
CA PRO A 167 -0.76 -8.83 27.48
C PRO A 167 -0.24 -9.17 26.08
N LEU A 168 -1.05 -9.04 25.04
CA LEU A 168 -0.66 -9.35 23.66
C LEU A 168 0.35 -8.35 23.11
N ILE A 169 0.21 -7.06 23.45
CA ILE A 169 1.18 -6.02 23.06
C ILE A 169 2.55 -6.35 23.66
N LYS A 170 2.61 -6.69 24.95
CA LYS A 170 3.87 -7.07 25.62
C LYS A 170 4.54 -8.28 24.95
N LEU A 171 3.75 -9.21 24.43
CA LEU A 171 4.26 -10.40 23.76
C LEU A 171 4.89 -10.11 22.38
N LEU A 172 4.65 -8.94 21.79
CA LEU A 172 5.34 -8.50 20.56
C LEU A 172 6.84 -8.20 20.81
N ASP A 173 7.22 -7.88 22.04
CA ASP A 173 8.60 -7.54 22.41
C ASP A 173 9.41 -8.74 22.92
N VAL A 174 8.79 -9.93 23.02
CA VAL A 174 9.45 -11.16 23.49
C VAL A 174 10.41 -11.70 22.41
N THR A 175 11.53 -12.30 22.80
CA THR A 175 12.55 -12.80 21.85
C THR A 175 12.11 -14.02 21.02
N ASP A 176 10.99 -14.65 21.35
CA ASP A 176 10.52 -15.87 20.69
C ASP A 176 9.62 -15.55 19.49
N ASP A 177 10.09 -15.90 18.30
CA ASP A 177 9.43 -15.60 17.03
C ASP A 177 7.98 -16.12 16.96
N PHE A 178 7.72 -17.33 17.46
CA PHE A 178 6.37 -17.89 17.45
C PHE A 178 5.42 -17.12 18.35
N VAL A 179 5.88 -16.78 19.56
CA VAL A 179 5.12 -15.97 20.51
C VAL A 179 4.76 -14.63 19.89
N GLN A 180 5.72 -13.92 19.30
CA GLN A 180 5.48 -12.62 18.68
C GLN A 180 4.45 -12.72 17.54
N LEU A 181 4.62 -13.67 16.61
CA LEU A 181 3.71 -13.82 15.46
C LEU A 181 2.31 -14.25 15.87
N LYS A 182 2.18 -15.16 16.85
CA LYS A 182 0.86 -15.57 17.36
C LYS A 182 0.18 -14.47 18.17
N ALA A 183 0.94 -13.71 18.95
CA ALA A 183 0.39 -12.55 19.65
C ALA A 183 -0.11 -11.50 18.65
N ALA A 184 0.67 -11.17 17.61
CA ALA A 184 0.26 -10.27 16.53
C ALA A 184 -1.00 -10.78 15.80
N HIS A 185 -1.10 -12.08 15.56
CA HIS A 185 -2.29 -12.71 14.98
C HIS A 185 -3.54 -12.51 15.85
N ILE A 186 -3.48 -12.89 17.12
CA ILE A 186 -4.62 -12.74 18.05
C ILE A 186 -4.97 -11.25 18.20
N LEU A 187 -3.97 -10.37 18.29
CA LEU A 187 -4.18 -8.93 18.36
C LEU A 187 -4.92 -8.41 17.12
N THR A 188 -4.53 -8.85 15.92
CA THR A 188 -5.20 -8.52 14.65
C THR A 188 -6.67 -8.96 14.67
N LEU A 189 -6.96 -10.18 15.16
CA LEU A 189 -8.34 -10.67 15.30
C LEU A 189 -9.16 -9.82 16.28
N LEU A 190 -8.58 -9.41 17.41
CA LEU A 190 -9.24 -8.53 18.38
C LEU A 190 -9.55 -7.15 17.79
N LEU A 191 -8.63 -6.59 17.00
CA LEU A 191 -8.79 -5.26 16.37
C LEU A 191 -9.87 -5.27 15.29
N LEU A 192 -9.96 -6.35 14.50
CA LEU A 192 -10.91 -6.47 13.39
C LEU A 192 -12.33 -6.89 13.82
N SER A 193 -12.46 -7.48 15.00
CA SER A 193 -13.77 -7.87 15.51
C SER A 193 -14.65 -6.62 15.74
N PRO A 194 -15.92 -6.61 15.28
CA PRO A 194 -16.79 -5.43 15.37
C PRO A 194 -17.15 -5.09 16.82
N SER A 195 -16.88 -3.85 17.25
CA SER A 195 -17.15 -3.43 18.62
C SER A 195 -18.61 -3.02 18.83
N LYS A 196 -19.30 -3.67 19.76
CA LYS A 196 -20.71 -3.35 20.12
C LYS A 196 -20.85 -2.16 21.06
N SER A 197 -19.77 -1.72 21.73
CA SER A 197 -19.76 -0.65 22.74
C SER A 197 -18.54 0.26 22.60
N SER A 198 -18.61 1.49 23.13
CA SER A 198 -17.46 2.41 23.16
C SER A 198 -16.34 1.92 24.08
N ALA A 199 -16.66 1.10 25.09
CA ALA A 199 -15.70 0.54 26.04
C ALA A 199 -14.86 -0.61 25.46
N THR A 200 -15.27 -1.17 24.31
CA THR A 200 -14.57 -2.27 23.63
C THR A 200 -13.81 -1.81 22.39
N LYS A 201 -13.73 -0.48 22.17
CA LYS A 201 -12.96 0.08 21.07
C LYS A 201 -11.46 -0.15 21.30
N PRO A 202 -10.72 -0.51 20.25
CA PRO A 202 -9.29 -0.70 20.37
C PRO A 202 -8.58 0.62 20.73
N PRO A 203 -7.67 0.62 21.72
CA PRO A 203 -6.89 1.80 22.04
C PRO A 203 -5.92 2.09 20.91
N GLN A 204 -5.70 3.37 20.61
CA GLN A 204 -4.81 3.82 19.56
C GLN A 204 -3.40 3.20 19.69
N GLN A 205 -2.89 3.13 20.93
CA GLN A 205 -1.60 2.50 21.24
C GLN A 205 -1.50 1.04 20.78
N ALA A 206 -2.57 0.24 20.85
CA ALA A 206 -2.54 -1.16 20.41
C ALA A 206 -2.38 -1.26 18.89
N ILE A 207 -3.04 -0.37 18.16
CA ILE A 207 -2.95 -0.31 16.70
C ILE A 207 -1.54 0.14 16.30
N GLU A 208 -1.04 1.21 16.91
CA GLU A 208 0.29 1.75 16.61
C GLU A 208 1.39 0.72 16.84
N ARG A 209 1.34 -0.01 17.97
CA ARG A 209 2.34 -1.05 18.28
C ARG A 209 2.27 -2.23 17.32
N LEU A 210 1.08 -2.64 16.90
CA LEU A 210 0.94 -3.67 15.88
C LEU A 210 1.52 -3.19 14.54
N LEU A 211 1.20 -1.96 14.12
CA LEU A 211 1.70 -1.41 12.85
C LEU A 211 3.22 -1.22 12.87
N ASP A 212 3.81 -0.83 14.01
CA ASP A 212 5.27 -0.78 14.20
C ASP A 212 5.91 -2.15 14.02
N PHE A 213 5.33 -3.16 14.67
CA PHE A 213 5.80 -4.52 14.57
C PHE A 213 5.72 -5.05 13.13
N LEU A 214 4.59 -4.82 12.45
CA LEU A 214 4.42 -5.23 11.04
C LEU A 214 5.38 -4.49 10.11
N SER A 215 5.56 -3.18 10.30
CA SER A 215 6.53 -2.35 9.57
C SER A 215 7.94 -2.90 9.74
N LEU A 216 8.34 -3.25 10.97
CA LEU A 216 9.64 -3.83 11.25
C LEU A 216 9.83 -5.15 10.49
N LEU A 217 8.88 -6.08 10.59
CA LEU A 217 8.96 -7.39 9.94
C LEU A 217 9.03 -7.30 8.40
N ILE A 218 8.26 -6.40 7.81
CA ILE A 218 8.22 -6.20 6.35
C ILE A 218 9.54 -5.61 5.87
N ASN A 219 10.13 -4.66 6.60
CA ASN A 219 11.36 -3.98 6.20
C ASN A 219 12.64 -4.79 6.48
N THR A 220 12.68 -5.63 7.52
CA THR A 220 13.88 -6.39 7.89
C THR A 220 13.91 -7.81 7.33
N GLY A 221 12.85 -8.25 6.64
CA GLY A 221 12.79 -9.60 6.06
C GLY A 221 12.84 -10.73 7.10
N GLY A 222 12.55 -10.42 8.37
CA GLY A 222 12.60 -11.39 9.46
C GLY A 222 13.90 -11.44 10.27
N ALA A 223 14.69 -10.35 10.33
CA ALA A 223 15.67 -10.22 11.41
C ALA A 223 14.93 -9.97 12.74
N SER A 224 15.20 -10.78 13.77
CA SER A 224 14.52 -10.72 15.08
C SER A 224 14.57 -9.31 15.68
N GLY A 225 13.44 -8.84 16.20
CA GLY A 225 13.25 -7.46 16.68
C GLY A 225 14.22 -6.99 17.77
N ALA A 226 14.87 -7.92 18.50
CA ALA A 226 15.89 -7.57 19.49
C ALA A 226 17.14 -6.90 18.88
N ALA A 227 17.51 -7.24 17.64
CA ALA A 227 18.65 -6.63 16.95
C ALA A 227 18.32 -5.26 16.33
N ALA A 228 17.04 -4.99 16.06
CA ALA A 228 16.59 -3.73 15.45
C ALA A 228 16.37 -2.61 16.48
N LEU A 229 16.05 -2.95 17.73
CA LEU A 229 15.78 -1.97 18.79
C LEU A 229 17.06 -1.38 19.43
N HIS A 230 18.24 -1.99 19.21
CA HIS A 230 19.53 -1.48 19.68
C HIS A 230 20.66 -1.73 18.65
N PRO A 231 20.96 -0.78 17.74
CA PRO A 231 22.12 -0.89 16.85
C PRO A 231 23.46 -0.66 17.55
N SER A 232 23.47 -0.06 18.75
CA SER A 232 24.69 0.39 19.44
C SER A 232 25.39 -0.72 20.23
N ARG A 233 25.91 -1.74 19.54
CA ARG A 233 27.11 -2.46 20.01
C ARG A 233 27.87 -3.21 18.92
N ALA A 234 27.83 -2.75 17.68
CA ALA A 234 28.85 -3.13 16.71
C ALA A 234 30.12 -2.30 16.99
N GLY A 235 30.90 -2.74 17.98
CA GLY A 235 32.23 -2.19 18.21
C GLY A 235 33.12 -2.42 16.98
N ASN A 236 33.83 -1.37 16.57
CA ASN A 236 34.90 -1.44 15.57
C ASN A 236 35.84 -2.62 15.84
N GLY A 237 35.97 -3.51 14.85
CA GLY A 237 37.11 -4.43 14.77
C GLY A 237 36.74 -5.92 14.72
N VAL A 238 36.95 -6.51 13.54
CA VAL A 238 37.49 -7.86 13.32
C VAL A 238 36.71 -9.04 13.95
N LEU A 239 36.02 -9.78 13.07
CA LEU A 239 35.69 -11.22 13.17
C LEU A 239 34.99 -11.68 14.46
N ALA A 240 33.66 -11.47 14.53
CA ALA A 240 32.78 -12.34 15.30
C ALA A 240 32.06 -13.30 14.34
N ALA A 241 32.29 -14.60 14.50
CA ALA A 241 31.66 -15.66 13.72
C ALA A 241 30.14 -15.70 13.93
N PRO A 242 29.34 -16.13 12.93
CA PRO A 242 27.90 -16.22 13.02
C PRO A 242 27.53 -17.41 13.91
N SER A 243 27.31 -17.16 15.20
CA SER A 243 26.76 -18.14 16.13
C SER A 243 25.63 -17.52 16.94
N ALA A 244 24.44 -17.52 16.33
CA ALA A 244 23.15 -17.84 16.94
C ALA A 244 22.03 -17.63 15.89
N THR A 245 21.73 -18.71 15.16
CA THR A 245 20.43 -19.07 14.57
C THR A 245 19.23 -18.45 15.32
N THR A 246 18.15 -17.92 14.75
CA THR A 246 17.53 -17.92 13.42
C THR A 246 16.38 -16.90 13.51
N GLY A 247 16.34 -15.84 12.70
CA GLY A 247 15.18 -14.95 12.65
C GLY A 247 14.04 -15.55 11.82
N TYR A 248 12.83 -15.62 12.39
CA TYR A 248 11.53 -16.06 11.84
C TYR A 248 11.54 -17.22 10.83
N ALA A 249 12.57 -18.07 10.80
CA ALA A 249 12.85 -19.04 9.73
C ALA A 249 12.70 -18.45 8.30
N GLU A 250 13.80 -17.99 7.70
CA GLU A 250 13.95 -17.67 6.27
C GLU A 250 12.71 -17.02 5.60
N GLY A 251 12.34 -15.81 6.05
CA GLY A 251 11.31 -14.99 5.39
C GLY A 251 9.86 -15.22 5.83
N ASN A 252 9.55 -16.21 6.68
CA ASN A 252 8.16 -16.41 7.15
C ASN A 252 7.65 -15.24 7.98
N GLY A 253 8.52 -14.48 8.67
CA GLY A 253 8.14 -13.29 9.43
C GLY A 253 7.48 -12.23 8.55
N ALA A 254 8.09 -11.89 7.41
CA ALA A 254 7.54 -10.94 6.45
C ALA A 254 6.25 -11.45 5.80
N ASP A 255 6.18 -12.75 5.44
CA ASP A 255 4.96 -13.34 4.87
C ASP A 255 3.77 -13.27 5.84
N VAL A 256 3.97 -13.67 7.10
CA VAL A 256 2.93 -13.56 8.13
C VAL A 256 2.55 -12.09 8.35
N ALA A 257 3.52 -11.19 8.41
CA ALA A 257 3.24 -9.76 8.57
C ALA A 257 2.39 -9.18 7.43
N ILE A 258 2.67 -9.59 6.18
CA ILE A 258 1.89 -9.18 5.00
C ILE A 258 0.47 -9.75 5.09
N GLN A 259 0.29 -11.02 5.48
CA GLN A 259 -1.05 -11.61 5.66
C GLN A 259 -1.86 -10.88 6.76
N LEU A 260 -1.23 -10.53 7.88
CA LEU A 260 -1.86 -9.76 8.94
C LEU A 260 -2.22 -8.34 8.47
N LEU A 261 -1.30 -7.68 7.76
CA LEU A 261 -1.55 -6.37 7.16
C LEU A 261 -2.76 -6.41 6.22
N GLN A 262 -2.85 -7.41 5.35
CA GLN A 262 -4.00 -7.55 4.45
C GLN A 262 -5.32 -7.71 5.19
N ALA A 263 -5.33 -8.43 6.32
CA ALA A 263 -6.52 -8.52 7.15
C ALA A 263 -6.92 -7.14 7.69
N LEU A 264 -5.95 -6.33 8.18
CA LEU A 264 -6.18 -4.96 8.64
C LEU A 264 -6.69 -4.04 7.51
N LEU A 265 -6.11 -4.12 6.31
CA LEU A 265 -6.45 -3.26 5.17
C LEU A 265 -7.84 -3.52 4.59
N ARG A 266 -8.51 -4.63 4.96
CA ARG A 266 -9.91 -4.87 4.60
C ARG A 266 -10.86 -3.92 5.33
N ASP A 267 -10.52 -3.50 6.54
CA ASP A 267 -11.26 -2.48 7.27
C ASP A 267 -10.89 -1.08 6.77
N GLY A 268 -11.90 -0.28 6.42
CA GLY A 268 -11.69 1.05 5.83
C GLY A 268 -11.03 2.05 6.79
N ALA A 269 -11.30 1.96 8.10
CA ALA A 269 -10.71 2.88 9.09
C ALA A 269 -9.24 2.54 9.34
N LEU A 270 -8.92 1.26 9.50
CA LEU A 270 -7.53 0.80 9.67
C LEU A 270 -6.70 1.05 8.40
N ARG A 271 -7.30 0.91 7.21
CA ARG A 271 -6.66 1.29 5.93
C ARG A 271 -6.22 2.75 5.92
N GLN A 272 -7.07 3.66 6.38
CA GLN A 272 -6.73 5.09 6.46
C GLN A 272 -5.64 5.35 7.50
N GLN A 273 -5.69 4.67 8.65
CA GLN A 273 -4.64 4.81 9.67
C GLN A 273 -3.26 4.34 9.18
N VAL A 274 -3.20 3.20 8.47
CA VAL A 274 -1.95 2.73 7.84
C VAL A 274 -1.40 3.80 6.88
N TRP A 275 -2.27 4.38 6.05
CA TRP A 275 -1.88 5.42 5.11
C TRP A 275 -1.39 6.71 5.79
N SER A 276 -2.13 7.23 6.78
CA SER A 276 -1.75 8.44 7.51
C SER A 276 -0.39 8.28 8.21
N ARG A 277 -0.16 7.14 8.87
CA ARG A 277 1.10 6.86 9.58
C ARG A 277 2.28 6.79 8.61
N ASP A 278 2.08 6.16 7.46
CA ASP A 278 3.12 6.07 6.44
C ASP A 278 3.43 7.43 5.81
N LEU A 279 2.43 8.30 5.65
CA LEU A 279 2.63 9.69 5.23
C LEU A 279 3.40 10.52 6.26
N GLU A 280 3.10 10.37 7.55
CA GLU A 280 3.83 11.02 8.64
C GLU A 280 5.32 10.65 8.58
N ARG A 281 5.62 9.35 8.44
CA ARG A 281 7.01 8.88 8.29
C ARG A 281 7.72 9.37 7.04
N LEU A 282 7.00 9.59 5.95
CA LEU A 282 7.57 10.19 4.74
C LEU A 282 7.88 11.69 4.94
N GLY A 283 7.09 12.40 5.74
CA GLY A 283 7.28 13.82 6.06
C GLY A 283 8.35 14.10 7.12
N GLU A 284 8.71 13.10 7.92
CA GLU A 284 9.77 13.20 8.95
C GLU A 284 11.20 13.02 8.40
N VAL A 285 11.37 12.73 7.10
CA VAL A 285 12.70 12.76 6.48
C VAL A 285 13.21 14.20 6.53
N PRO A 286 14.33 14.51 7.21
CA PRO A 286 14.82 15.88 7.31
C PRO A 286 15.08 16.41 5.90
N SER A 287 14.45 17.53 5.57
CA SER A 287 14.84 18.30 4.40
C SER A 287 16.32 18.64 4.52
N ALA A 288 17.12 18.17 3.57
CA ALA A 288 18.54 18.45 3.46
C ALA A 288 18.77 19.91 3.02
N SER A 289 18.26 20.88 3.77
CA SER A 289 18.37 22.32 3.47
C SER A 289 18.76 23.22 4.64
N ASP A 290 19.10 22.68 5.81
CA ASP A 290 19.74 23.47 6.88
C ASP A 290 21.22 23.10 7.00
N HIS A 291 22.00 23.47 5.97
CA HIS A 291 23.40 23.79 6.18
C HIS A 291 23.46 25.21 6.72
N ASP A 292 23.70 25.34 8.02
CA ASP A 292 24.64 26.32 8.61
C ASP A 292 24.59 26.23 10.14
N HIS A 293 25.38 25.32 10.72
CA HIS A 293 26.04 25.63 11.99
C HIS A 293 27.35 24.85 12.14
N ASP A 294 28.43 25.62 12.07
CA ASP A 294 29.79 25.26 12.45
C ASP A 294 29.87 24.93 13.95
N GLY A 295 30.61 23.87 14.31
CA GLY A 295 30.84 23.46 15.69
C GLY A 295 31.06 21.95 15.87
N GLY A 296 32.34 21.54 15.90
CA GLY A 296 32.74 20.16 16.12
C GLY A 296 32.21 19.57 17.44
N GLY A 297 31.53 18.43 17.33
CA GLY A 297 31.11 17.58 18.42
C GLY A 297 30.83 16.18 17.88
N ASP A 298 31.33 15.15 18.57
CA ASP A 298 31.24 13.75 18.20
C ASP A 298 29.84 13.36 17.72
N GLY A 299 29.75 12.91 16.45
CA GLY A 299 28.50 12.54 15.80
C GLY A 299 27.92 11.25 16.35
N ASP A 300 27.13 11.37 17.43
CA ASP A 300 26.20 10.34 17.86
C ASP A 300 25.03 10.30 16.85
N GLY A 301 24.85 9.17 16.17
CA GLY A 301 23.97 9.02 15.02
C GLY A 301 22.51 9.31 15.34
N ALA A 302 21.87 10.12 14.50
CA ALA A 302 20.42 10.31 14.52
C ALA A 302 19.71 8.94 14.48
N PRO A 303 18.60 8.75 15.23
CA PRO A 303 17.90 7.47 15.25
C PRO A 303 17.38 7.16 13.84
N HIS A 304 17.89 6.10 13.22
CA HIS A 304 17.41 5.62 11.93
C HIS A 304 15.91 5.26 12.04
N GLN A 305 15.03 6.14 11.55
CA GLN A 305 13.60 5.85 11.51
C GLN A 305 13.36 4.67 10.55
N THR A 306 12.61 3.67 11.02
CA THR A 306 12.25 2.50 10.21
C THR A 306 11.27 2.94 9.11
N PRO A 307 11.49 2.55 7.84
CA PRO A 307 10.61 2.95 6.74
C PRO A 307 9.15 2.55 7.00
N GLY A 308 8.20 3.31 6.44
CA GLY A 308 6.78 2.96 6.46
C GLY A 308 6.48 1.58 5.86
N ILE A 309 5.29 1.06 6.13
CA ILE A 309 4.84 -0.25 5.65
C ILE A 309 4.80 -0.29 4.12
N ILE A 310 4.18 0.71 3.50
CA ILE A 310 4.04 0.88 2.04
C ILE A 310 5.41 1.06 1.40
N SER A 311 6.32 1.81 2.05
CA SER A 311 7.72 1.92 1.59
C SER A 311 8.40 0.55 1.55
N GLY A 312 8.25 -0.25 2.62
CA GLY A 312 8.74 -1.63 2.68
C GLY A 312 8.14 -2.51 1.56
N LEU A 313 6.82 -2.44 1.35
CA LEU A 313 6.14 -3.17 0.26
C LEU A 313 6.69 -2.80 -1.12
N THR A 314 6.87 -1.50 -1.41
CA THR A 314 7.43 -1.05 -2.70
C THR A 314 8.88 -1.47 -2.88
N SER A 315 9.67 -1.50 -1.79
CA SER A 315 11.05 -2.01 -1.79
C SER A 315 11.10 -3.51 -2.13
N ILE A 316 10.22 -4.31 -1.53
CA ILE A 316 10.10 -5.75 -1.86
C ILE A 316 9.74 -5.94 -3.34
N LEU A 317 8.82 -5.16 -3.90
CA LEU A 317 8.48 -5.24 -5.33
C LEU A 317 9.65 -4.86 -6.24
N ARG A 318 10.42 -3.83 -5.86
CA ARG A 318 11.60 -3.41 -6.62
C ARG A 318 12.67 -4.51 -6.63
N ALA A 319 12.88 -5.18 -5.51
CA ALA A 319 13.81 -6.31 -5.43
C ALA A 319 13.42 -7.49 -6.34
N THR A 320 12.11 -7.72 -6.56
CA THR A 320 11.61 -8.74 -7.50
C THR A 320 12.05 -8.45 -8.95
N LEU A 321 12.09 -7.17 -9.33
CA LEU A 321 12.47 -6.75 -10.68
C LEU A 321 13.98 -6.88 -10.91
N VAL A 322 14.81 -6.53 -9.92
CA VAL A 322 16.28 -6.62 -10.02
C VAL A 322 16.74 -8.08 -10.13
N GLY A 323 16.15 -8.99 -9.36
CA GLY A 323 16.46 -10.43 -9.43
C GLY A 323 16.12 -11.09 -10.78
N SER A 324 15.33 -10.42 -11.62
CA SER A 324 14.96 -10.90 -12.96
C SER A 324 15.89 -10.38 -14.07
N GLY A 325 16.79 -9.42 -13.77
CA GLY A 325 17.52 -8.62 -14.76
C GLY A 325 18.98 -8.97 -15.03
N GLU A 326 19.66 -9.77 -14.21
CA GLU A 326 21.10 -10.07 -14.40
C GLU A 326 21.37 -11.57 -14.60
N LYS A 327 21.32 -11.99 -15.86
CA LYS A 327 22.17 -13.09 -16.36
C LYS A 327 23.14 -12.52 -17.38
N SER A 328 24.20 -11.86 -16.90
CA SER A 328 25.41 -11.64 -17.69
C SER A 328 26.61 -12.16 -16.91
N GLY A 329 27.43 -12.96 -17.59
CA GLY A 329 28.28 -13.98 -16.98
C GLY A 329 29.54 -13.48 -16.28
N SER A 330 29.83 -14.13 -15.15
CA SER A 330 31.17 -14.47 -14.66
C SER A 330 31.00 -15.29 -13.38
N ALA A 331 31.28 -16.60 -13.45
CA ALA A 331 31.18 -17.49 -12.31
C ALA A 331 32.34 -17.24 -11.33
N THR A 332 32.04 -16.75 -10.13
CA THR A 332 32.91 -16.87 -8.96
C THR A 332 32.10 -17.54 -7.85
N PRO A 333 32.42 -18.79 -7.44
CA PRO A 333 31.62 -19.52 -6.45
C PRO A 333 32.05 -19.07 -5.04
N GLY A 334 31.30 -18.14 -4.45
CA GLY A 334 31.59 -17.66 -3.10
C GLY A 334 30.93 -16.35 -2.74
N SER A 335 29.62 -16.20 -2.95
CA SER A 335 28.84 -15.22 -2.20
C SER A 335 27.36 -15.62 -2.15
N THR A 336 26.77 -15.30 -1.01
CA THR A 336 25.41 -15.53 -0.53
C THR A 336 24.35 -15.59 -1.62
N SER A 337 23.60 -16.70 -1.66
CA SER A 337 22.45 -16.91 -2.54
C SER A 337 21.46 -15.75 -2.41
N SER A 338 21.35 -14.90 -3.44
CA SER A 338 20.24 -13.98 -3.62
C SER A 338 18.97 -14.79 -3.82
N SER A 339 18.26 -15.05 -2.73
CA SER A 339 16.96 -15.72 -2.73
C SER A 339 15.99 -14.91 -3.59
N SER A 340 15.69 -15.40 -4.80
CA SER A 340 14.72 -14.78 -5.68
C SER A 340 13.36 -14.71 -5.00
N ILE A 341 12.75 -13.52 -4.97
CA ILE A 341 11.45 -13.32 -4.35
C ILE A 341 10.41 -14.18 -5.09
N SER A 342 9.69 -14.99 -4.33
CA SER A 342 8.72 -15.93 -4.91
C SER A 342 7.56 -15.19 -5.57
N ALA A 343 7.00 -15.77 -6.64
CA ALA A 343 5.78 -15.23 -7.26
C ALA A 343 4.59 -15.16 -6.28
N GLN A 344 4.61 -15.94 -5.21
CA GLN A 344 3.63 -15.85 -4.12
C GLN A 344 3.83 -14.56 -3.33
N THR A 345 5.05 -14.25 -2.91
CA THR A 345 5.38 -13.01 -2.19
C THR A 345 5.02 -11.77 -3.02
N THR A 346 5.36 -11.75 -4.30
CA THR A 346 4.96 -10.67 -5.23
C THR A 346 3.44 -10.50 -5.27
N TYR A 347 2.69 -11.60 -5.38
CA TYR A 347 1.23 -11.55 -5.32
C TYR A 347 0.71 -10.96 -4.00
N GLN A 348 1.23 -11.40 -2.86
CA GLN A 348 0.80 -10.94 -1.54
C GLN A 348 1.10 -9.44 -1.31
N VAL A 349 2.24 -8.97 -1.80
CA VAL A 349 2.59 -7.54 -1.72
C VAL A 349 1.66 -6.70 -2.60
N ILE A 350 1.42 -7.11 -3.86
CA ILE A 350 0.50 -6.39 -4.75
C ILE A 350 -0.93 -6.45 -4.24
N PHE A 351 -1.35 -7.57 -3.63
CA PHE A 351 -2.66 -7.68 -2.99
C PHE A 351 -2.83 -6.67 -1.85
N SER A 352 -1.77 -6.41 -1.07
CA SER A 352 -1.78 -5.36 -0.05
C SER A 352 -1.95 -3.97 -0.67
N LEU A 353 -1.25 -3.69 -1.78
CA LEU A 353 -1.43 -2.44 -2.53
C LEU A 353 -2.84 -2.34 -3.10
N TRP A 354 -3.38 -3.41 -3.69
CA TRP A 354 -4.75 -3.47 -4.20
C TRP A 354 -5.78 -3.09 -3.12
N LEU A 355 -5.65 -3.63 -1.91
CA LEU A 355 -6.54 -3.27 -0.79
C LEU A 355 -6.47 -1.77 -0.44
N LEU A 356 -5.29 -1.16 -0.50
CA LEU A 356 -5.12 0.29 -0.29
C LEU A 356 -5.87 1.12 -1.34
N THR A 357 -5.86 0.68 -2.61
CA THR A 357 -6.48 1.42 -3.73
C THR A 357 -8.00 1.57 -3.65
N PHE A 358 -8.70 0.86 -2.76
CA PHE A 358 -10.15 1.02 -2.59
C PHE A 358 -10.56 2.36 -2.00
N ALA A 359 -9.67 3.03 -1.27
CA ALA A 359 -9.90 4.38 -0.77
C ALA A 359 -9.51 5.42 -1.83
N LYS A 360 -10.44 6.32 -2.17
CA LYS A 360 -10.24 7.33 -3.22
C LYS A 360 -9.04 8.24 -2.94
N ASP A 361 -8.92 8.72 -1.70
CA ASP A 361 -7.85 9.64 -1.30
C ASP A 361 -6.46 9.00 -1.36
N ILE A 362 -6.41 7.70 -1.03
CA ILE A 362 -5.20 6.89 -1.16
C ILE A 362 -4.88 6.68 -2.65
N ALA A 363 -5.88 6.29 -3.45
CA ALA A 363 -5.70 6.00 -4.86
C ALA A 363 -5.21 7.19 -5.71
N SER A 364 -5.61 8.43 -5.39
CA SER A 364 -5.08 9.63 -6.05
C SER A 364 -3.62 9.91 -5.65
N SER A 365 -3.33 9.82 -4.34
CA SER A 365 -2.05 10.24 -3.80
C SER A 365 -0.97 9.16 -3.85
N LEU A 366 -1.31 7.88 -4.04
CA LEU A 366 -0.40 6.74 -3.95
C LEU A 366 0.82 6.90 -4.87
N ASN A 367 0.60 7.23 -6.13
CA ASN A 367 1.69 7.37 -7.09
C ASN A 367 2.57 8.59 -6.84
N VAL A 368 1.99 9.69 -6.36
CA VAL A 368 2.73 10.93 -6.07
C VAL A 368 3.62 10.76 -4.84
N LYS A 369 3.06 10.18 -3.77
CA LYS A 369 3.72 10.03 -2.47
C LYS A 369 4.74 8.89 -2.45
N PHE A 370 4.43 7.80 -3.14
CA PHE A 370 5.34 6.66 -3.33
C PHE A 370 5.76 6.62 -4.79
N THR A 371 6.61 7.58 -5.16
CA THR A 371 7.02 7.84 -6.55
C THR A 371 7.41 6.57 -7.27
N GLY A 372 6.74 6.33 -8.41
CA GLY A 372 7.01 5.18 -9.27
C GLY A 372 6.24 3.91 -8.92
N THR A 373 5.28 3.95 -7.98
CA THR A 373 4.43 2.77 -7.69
C THR A 373 3.72 2.25 -8.95
N ILE A 374 3.16 3.14 -9.77
CA ILE A 374 2.52 2.72 -11.04
C ILE A 374 3.53 2.14 -12.02
N SER A 375 4.72 2.75 -12.16
CA SER A 375 5.78 2.21 -13.02
C SER A 375 6.22 0.82 -12.57
N LEU A 376 6.41 0.63 -11.26
CA LEU A 376 6.76 -0.67 -10.67
C LEU A 376 5.68 -1.73 -10.98
N LEU A 377 4.40 -1.40 -10.83
CA LEU A 377 3.30 -2.31 -11.16
C LEU A 377 3.30 -2.67 -12.65
N VAL A 378 3.52 -1.68 -13.54
CA VAL A 378 3.61 -1.90 -14.99
C VAL A 378 4.78 -2.83 -15.35
N ASP A 379 5.95 -2.61 -14.75
CA ASP A 379 7.13 -3.44 -14.98
C ASP A 379 6.95 -4.86 -14.44
N VAL A 380 6.33 -5.01 -13.27
CA VAL A 380 5.97 -6.32 -12.70
C VAL A 380 4.99 -7.06 -13.61
N ALA A 381 3.94 -6.39 -14.10
CA ALA A 381 2.99 -7.00 -15.03
C ALA A 381 3.68 -7.46 -16.33
N ARG A 382 4.64 -6.69 -16.84
CA ARG A 382 5.39 -7.03 -18.06
C ARG A 382 6.24 -8.30 -17.88
N GLY A 383 6.93 -8.41 -16.74
CA GLY A 383 7.83 -9.52 -16.41
C GLY A 383 7.16 -10.74 -15.75
N ALA A 384 5.88 -10.65 -15.37
CA ALA A 384 5.20 -11.71 -14.64
C ALA A 384 4.93 -12.94 -15.53
N ASN A 385 5.34 -14.10 -15.01
CA ASN A 385 5.15 -15.42 -15.64
C ASN A 385 3.98 -16.22 -15.03
N LYS A 386 3.31 -15.70 -14.00
CA LYS A 386 2.20 -16.37 -13.31
C LYS A 386 0.94 -15.53 -13.47
N GLU A 387 -0.13 -16.13 -14.00
CA GLU A 387 -1.41 -15.45 -14.25
C GLU A 387 -1.96 -14.76 -13.01
N LYS A 388 -1.87 -15.39 -11.82
CA LYS A 388 -2.31 -14.77 -10.56
C LYS A 388 -1.65 -13.42 -10.26
N VAL A 389 -0.37 -13.25 -10.61
CA VAL A 389 0.37 -12.00 -10.40
C VAL A 389 -0.09 -10.96 -11.42
N VAL A 390 -0.26 -11.35 -12.67
CA VAL A 390 -0.80 -10.48 -13.73
C VAL A 390 -2.20 -9.99 -13.35
N ARG A 391 -3.10 -10.90 -12.97
CA ARG A 391 -4.47 -10.59 -12.54
C ARG A 391 -4.51 -9.55 -11.43
N ILE A 392 -3.82 -9.78 -10.31
CA ILE A 392 -3.88 -8.83 -9.20
C ILE A 392 -3.23 -7.48 -9.55
N THR A 393 -2.20 -7.48 -10.40
CA THR A 393 -1.56 -6.25 -10.85
C THR A 393 -2.50 -5.43 -11.74
N LEU A 394 -3.16 -6.08 -12.71
CA LEU A 394 -4.15 -5.43 -13.57
C LEU A 394 -5.35 -4.92 -12.76
N ALA A 395 -5.88 -5.72 -11.84
CA ALA A 395 -6.95 -5.30 -10.94
C ALA A 395 -6.55 -4.06 -10.10
N THR A 396 -5.29 -3.98 -9.67
CA THR A 396 -4.74 -2.80 -8.98
C THR A 396 -4.70 -1.58 -9.88
N LEU A 397 -4.20 -1.71 -11.11
CA LEU A 397 -4.17 -0.62 -12.08
C LEU A 397 -5.60 -0.16 -12.46
N ARG A 398 -6.52 -1.10 -12.71
CA ARG A 398 -7.93 -0.79 -12.98
C ARG A 398 -8.58 -0.02 -11.84
N ASN A 399 -8.33 -0.43 -10.59
CA ASN A 399 -8.91 0.25 -9.43
C ASN A 399 -8.34 1.65 -9.24
N LEU A 400 -7.03 1.86 -9.48
CA LEU A 400 -6.43 3.19 -9.48
C LEU A 400 -7.08 4.12 -10.52
N LEU A 401 -7.34 3.61 -11.72
CA LEU A 401 -8.02 4.37 -12.78
C LEU A 401 -9.48 4.66 -12.44
N SER A 402 -10.21 3.69 -11.88
CA SER A 402 -11.63 3.87 -11.54
C SER A 402 -11.85 4.90 -10.43
N LYS A 403 -10.90 5.04 -9.49
CA LYS A 403 -11.00 5.98 -8.36
C LYS A 403 -10.46 7.37 -8.67
N ALA A 404 -9.34 7.45 -9.39
CA ALA A 404 -8.63 8.69 -9.68
C ALA A 404 -8.03 8.66 -11.10
N GLU A 405 -8.92 8.64 -12.10
CA GLU A 405 -8.56 8.52 -13.52
C GLU A 405 -7.55 9.58 -13.98
N GLY A 406 -7.75 10.85 -13.62
CA GLY A 406 -6.94 11.97 -14.15
C GLY A 406 -5.45 11.89 -13.79
N GLU A 407 -5.14 11.67 -12.51
CA GLU A 407 -3.75 11.60 -12.02
C GLU A 407 -3.09 10.28 -12.41
N ASN A 408 -3.83 9.16 -12.28
CA ASN A 408 -3.28 7.84 -12.51
C ASN A 408 -3.13 7.50 -13.99
N ALA A 409 -4.02 7.99 -14.87
CA ALA A 409 -3.88 7.77 -16.32
C ALA A 409 -2.62 8.44 -16.87
N LYS A 410 -2.30 9.66 -16.42
CA LYS A 410 -1.05 10.37 -16.80
C LYS A 410 0.18 9.55 -16.41
N ALA A 411 0.23 9.09 -15.16
CA ALA A 411 1.31 8.27 -14.66
C ALA A 411 1.43 6.93 -15.41
N MET A 412 0.32 6.26 -15.72
CA MET A 412 0.31 5.01 -16.49
C MET A 412 0.77 5.20 -17.94
N LEU A 413 0.38 6.31 -18.58
CA LEU A 413 0.84 6.63 -19.94
C LEU A 413 2.35 6.91 -19.96
N GLY A 414 2.87 7.68 -18.99
CA GLY A 414 4.31 7.89 -18.82
C GLY A 414 5.09 6.59 -18.58
N ALA A 415 4.49 5.62 -17.89
CA ALA A 415 5.07 4.28 -17.67
C ALA A 415 4.93 3.31 -18.86
N LYS A 416 4.48 3.79 -20.03
CA LYS A 416 4.19 2.96 -21.23
C LYS A 416 3.10 1.91 -20.99
N GLY A 417 2.02 2.31 -20.31
CA GLY A 417 0.87 1.46 -20.00
C GLY A 417 0.20 0.88 -21.25
N LEU A 418 0.07 1.65 -22.34
CA LEU A 418 -0.52 1.14 -23.59
C LEU A 418 0.33 0.05 -24.25
N ASP A 419 1.66 0.19 -24.23
CA ASP A 419 2.58 -0.85 -24.72
C ASP A 419 2.45 -2.13 -23.88
N LEU A 420 2.27 -2.00 -22.56
CA LEU A 420 1.99 -3.14 -21.67
C LEU A 420 0.69 -3.84 -22.09
N ILE A 421 -0.41 -3.11 -22.28
CA ILE A 421 -1.69 -3.69 -22.66
C ILE A 421 -1.57 -4.42 -24.01
N ALA A 422 -0.91 -3.83 -25.00
CA ALA A 422 -0.68 -4.48 -26.29
C ALA A 422 0.15 -5.77 -26.15
N ALA A 423 1.23 -5.73 -25.35
CA ALA A 423 2.08 -6.88 -25.10
C ALA A 423 1.35 -8.02 -24.35
N LEU A 424 0.48 -7.68 -23.39
CA LEU A 424 -0.31 -8.67 -22.67
C LEU A 424 -1.47 -9.22 -23.52
N LYS A 425 -2.15 -8.39 -24.34
CA LYS A 425 -3.19 -8.86 -25.28
C LYS A 425 -2.67 -9.82 -26.35
N ALA A 426 -1.38 -9.74 -26.70
CA ALA A 426 -0.74 -10.68 -27.60
C ALA A 426 -0.57 -12.09 -27.00
N ARG A 427 -0.69 -12.24 -25.67
CA ARG A 427 -0.61 -13.53 -24.97
C ARG A 427 -2.00 -14.18 -24.89
N GLN A 428 -2.01 -15.50 -24.80
CA GLN A 428 -3.23 -16.28 -24.54
C GLN A 428 -3.46 -16.41 -23.04
N TRP A 429 -4.66 -16.06 -22.57
CA TRP A 429 -5.05 -16.09 -21.16
C TRP A 429 -6.21 -17.04 -20.93
N GLY A 430 -6.10 -17.90 -19.92
CA GLY A 430 -7.20 -18.76 -19.47
C GLY A 430 -8.20 -18.04 -18.55
N ASP A 431 -7.77 -16.97 -17.89
CA ASP A 431 -8.59 -16.17 -16.96
C ASP A 431 -9.32 -15.05 -17.73
N GLU A 432 -10.66 -15.04 -17.67
CA GLU A 432 -11.48 -14.03 -18.33
C GLU A 432 -11.37 -12.65 -17.66
N GLU A 433 -11.13 -12.57 -16.34
CA GLU A 433 -10.97 -11.28 -15.66
C GLU A 433 -9.74 -10.52 -16.17
N ILE A 434 -8.67 -11.24 -16.54
CA ILE A 434 -7.48 -10.62 -17.15
C ILE A 434 -7.86 -9.93 -18.46
N LYS A 435 -8.69 -10.57 -19.30
CA LYS A 435 -9.10 -10.01 -20.59
C LYS A 435 -9.97 -8.76 -20.37
N GLU A 436 -10.94 -8.86 -19.48
CA GLU A 436 -11.80 -7.74 -19.10
C GLU A 436 -11.00 -6.55 -18.55
N ASP A 437 -10.02 -6.80 -17.67
CA ASP A 437 -9.17 -5.74 -17.11
C ASP A 437 -8.27 -5.12 -18.19
N LEU A 438 -7.72 -5.91 -19.12
CA LEU A 438 -6.90 -5.41 -20.23
C LEU A 438 -7.70 -4.52 -21.18
N ASP A 439 -8.94 -4.89 -21.47
CA ASP A 439 -9.85 -4.08 -22.29
C ASP A 439 -10.23 -2.78 -21.57
N ALA A 440 -10.68 -2.87 -20.31
CA ALA A 440 -11.08 -1.70 -19.53
C ALA A 440 -9.93 -0.69 -19.33
N ILE A 441 -8.73 -1.15 -18.99
CA ILE A 441 -7.56 -0.27 -18.84
C ILE A 441 -7.16 0.31 -20.20
N GLY A 442 -7.17 -0.51 -21.26
CA GLY A 442 -6.80 -0.08 -22.60
C GLY A 442 -7.71 1.03 -23.14
N GLU A 443 -9.03 0.89 -22.95
CA GLU A 443 -10.02 1.89 -23.38
C GLU A 443 -9.82 3.23 -22.67
N VAL A 444 -9.72 3.21 -21.33
CA VAL A 444 -9.52 4.42 -20.51
C VAL A 444 -8.21 5.14 -20.89
N LEU A 445 -7.11 4.40 -21.02
CA LEU A 445 -5.82 4.99 -21.39
C LEU A 445 -5.82 5.53 -22.82
N ALA A 446 -6.47 4.85 -23.77
CA ALA A 446 -6.56 5.32 -25.15
C ALA A 446 -7.44 6.57 -25.28
N GLU A 447 -8.57 6.64 -24.55
CA GLU A 447 -9.43 7.81 -24.50
C GLU A 447 -8.69 9.01 -23.87
N LYS A 448 -8.00 8.80 -22.74
CA LYS A 448 -7.21 9.86 -22.09
C LYS A 448 -6.01 10.28 -22.91
N GLN A 449 -5.34 9.36 -23.60
CA GLN A 449 -4.26 9.73 -24.51
C GLN A 449 -4.77 10.62 -25.64
N LYS A 450 -5.93 10.30 -26.23
CA LYS A 450 -6.57 11.15 -27.25
C LYS A 450 -6.94 12.53 -26.72
N GLY A 451 -7.54 12.57 -25.52
CA GLY A 451 -7.90 13.83 -24.84
C GLY A 451 -6.68 14.71 -24.53
N MET A 452 -5.60 14.09 -24.04
CA MET A 452 -4.33 14.79 -23.75
C MET A 452 -3.53 15.13 -24.99
N SER A 453 -3.79 14.50 -26.14
CA SER A 453 -3.21 14.90 -27.43
C SER A 453 -4.07 15.93 -28.16
N SER A 454 -4.88 16.73 -27.44
CA SER A 454 -5.66 17.79 -28.08
C SER A 454 -4.74 18.95 -28.48
N LEU A 455 -5.07 19.58 -29.63
CA LEU A 455 -4.34 20.76 -30.11
C LEU A 455 -4.41 21.93 -29.11
N ASP A 456 -5.51 22.04 -28.37
CA ASP A 456 -5.74 23.12 -27.41
C ASP A 456 -4.86 22.99 -26.17
N GLU A 457 -4.64 21.77 -25.65
CA GLU A 457 -3.70 21.53 -24.56
C GLU A 457 -2.25 21.78 -25.00
N TYR A 458 -1.88 21.36 -26.20
CA TYR A 458 -0.57 21.68 -26.79
C TYR A 458 -0.38 23.19 -26.95
N ALA A 459 -1.39 23.90 -27.44
CA ALA A 459 -1.33 25.36 -27.57
C ALA A 459 -1.19 26.04 -26.21
N ALA A 460 -1.86 25.55 -25.17
CA ALA A 460 -1.74 26.04 -23.80
C ALA A 460 -0.35 25.77 -23.20
N GLU A 461 0.23 24.59 -23.41
CA GLU A 461 1.59 24.25 -22.95
C GLU A 461 2.64 25.13 -23.64
N VAL A 462 2.55 25.27 -24.96
CA VAL A 462 3.44 26.15 -25.74
C VAL A 462 3.29 27.62 -25.32
N ALA A 463 2.07 28.07 -25.01
CA ALA A 463 1.83 29.42 -24.51
C ALA A 463 2.40 29.63 -23.10
N SER A 464 2.46 28.59 -22.27
CA SER A 464 3.03 28.65 -20.93
C SER A 464 4.56 28.79 -20.92
N GLY A 465 5.23 28.40 -22.02
CA GLY A 465 6.68 28.46 -22.15
C GLY A 465 7.45 27.36 -21.41
N LYS A 466 6.76 26.45 -20.71
CA LYS A 466 7.34 25.29 -20.02
C LYS A 466 6.86 24.00 -20.69
N LEU A 467 7.70 23.45 -21.56
CA LEU A 467 7.42 22.25 -22.33
C LEU A 467 8.11 21.04 -21.69
N THR A 468 7.40 19.93 -21.58
CA THR A 468 7.97 18.70 -20.98
C THR A 468 7.69 17.48 -21.85
N PHE A 469 8.66 16.57 -21.98
CA PHE A 469 8.43 15.28 -22.64
C PHE A 469 7.48 14.36 -21.86
N GLU A 470 7.09 14.73 -20.64
CA GLU A 470 6.08 14.02 -19.87
C GLU A 470 4.68 14.17 -20.50
N THR A 471 4.45 15.26 -21.24
CA THR A 471 3.23 15.43 -22.03
C THR A 471 3.29 14.54 -23.28
N PRO A 472 2.35 13.58 -23.46
CA PRO A 472 2.46 12.57 -24.52
C PRO A 472 2.49 13.14 -25.95
N MET A 473 1.89 14.31 -26.17
CA MET A 473 1.71 14.96 -27.48
C MET A 473 3.02 15.17 -28.27
N HIS A 474 4.14 15.48 -27.59
CA HIS A 474 5.44 15.71 -28.24
C HIS A 474 6.05 14.42 -28.83
N SER A 475 5.61 13.26 -28.35
CA SER A 475 6.12 11.95 -28.76
C SER A 475 5.27 11.26 -29.84
N LEU A 476 3.98 11.62 -29.96
CA LEU A 476 2.99 10.91 -30.76
C LEU A 476 2.99 11.30 -32.23
N ASP A 477 3.35 10.37 -33.12
CA ASP A 477 3.37 10.63 -34.56
C ASP A 477 1.98 10.92 -35.15
N GLU A 478 0.92 10.29 -34.62
CA GLU A 478 -0.46 10.51 -35.06
C GLU A 478 -0.93 11.94 -34.79
N PHE A 479 -0.56 12.50 -33.63
CA PHE A 479 -0.86 13.89 -33.29
C PHE A 479 -0.31 14.86 -34.34
N TRP A 480 0.95 14.69 -34.74
CA TRP A 480 1.58 15.56 -35.73
C TRP A 480 0.99 15.38 -37.12
N LYS A 481 0.60 14.15 -37.51
CA LYS A 481 -0.06 13.91 -38.80
C LYS A 481 -1.39 14.66 -38.92
N GLU A 482 -2.18 14.72 -37.84
CA GLU A 482 -3.51 15.33 -37.86
C GLU A 482 -3.48 16.84 -37.60
N ASN A 483 -2.56 17.32 -36.75
CA ASN A 483 -2.57 18.69 -36.26
C ASN A 483 -1.45 19.58 -36.82
N ALA A 484 -0.36 19.05 -37.39
CA ALA A 484 0.71 19.90 -37.94
C ALA A 484 0.22 20.81 -39.07
N ALA A 485 -0.70 20.33 -39.90
CA ALA A 485 -1.31 21.14 -40.96
C ALA A 485 -2.12 22.31 -40.39
N LYS A 486 -2.83 22.09 -39.27
CA LYS A 486 -3.59 23.13 -38.55
C LYS A 486 -2.66 24.12 -37.86
N ILE A 487 -1.62 23.65 -37.17
CA ILE A 487 -0.60 24.50 -36.52
C ILE A 487 0.07 25.45 -37.51
N VAL A 488 0.35 24.98 -38.73
CA VAL A 488 0.95 25.81 -39.79
C VAL A 488 -0.09 26.70 -40.47
N GLY A 489 -1.34 26.24 -40.56
CA GLY A 489 -2.47 26.92 -41.20
C GLY A 489 -3.19 27.95 -40.33
N ASP A 490 -2.95 27.95 -39.02
CA ASP A 490 -3.58 28.84 -38.05
C ASP A 490 -3.27 30.32 -38.33
N ASP A 491 -4.24 31.20 -38.05
CA ASP A 491 -4.14 32.63 -38.37
C ASP A 491 -2.91 33.21 -37.66
N ASP A 492 -1.97 33.70 -38.48
CA ASP A 492 -0.68 34.26 -38.07
C ASP A 492 0.39 33.28 -37.51
N GLY A 493 0.11 31.97 -37.41
CA GLY A 493 1.06 30.95 -36.96
C GLY A 493 1.59 31.19 -35.53
N GLN A 494 0.71 31.55 -34.60
CA GLN A 494 1.08 31.93 -33.22
C GLN A 494 1.87 30.83 -32.50
N ILE A 495 1.44 29.58 -32.62
CA ILE A 495 2.13 28.43 -32.00
C ILE A 495 3.57 28.29 -32.51
N LEU A 496 3.79 28.47 -33.82
CA LEU A 496 5.15 28.44 -34.41
C LEU A 496 6.00 29.61 -33.92
N LYS A 497 5.42 30.81 -33.78
CA LYS A 497 6.10 31.98 -33.23
C LYS A 497 6.49 31.74 -31.76
N SER A 498 5.61 31.16 -30.96
CA SER A 498 5.86 30.84 -29.56
C SER A 498 6.96 29.78 -29.39
N LEU A 499 6.95 28.69 -30.18
CA LEU A 499 8.02 27.68 -30.17
C LEU A 499 9.38 28.29 -30.51
N VAL A 500 9.43 29.17 -31.52
CA VAL A 500 10.67 29.88 -31.89
C VAL A 500 11.06 30.90 -30.83
N GLY A 501 10.09 31.50 -30.14
CA GLY A 501 10.30 32.36 -28.98
C GLY A 501 10.98 31.62 -27.83
N ILE A 502 10.51 30.41 -27.50
CA ILE A 502 11.10 29.54 -26.47
C ILE A 502 12.55 29.18 -26.85
N LEU A 503 12.81 28.85 -28.12
CA LEU A 503 14.18 28.56 -28.57
C LEU A 503 15.13 29.78 -28.51
N LYS A 504 14.59 31.00 -28.62
CA LYS A 504 15.36 32.24 -28.57
C LYS A 504 15.52 32.80 -27.16
N SER A 505 14.63 32.44 -26.24
CA SER A 505 14.71 32.88 -24.85
C SER A 505 15.92 32.27 -24.17
N GLU A 506 16.73 33.10 -23.51
CA GLU A 506 17.88 32.63 -22.71
C GLU A 506 17.43 32.10 -21.33
N GLU A 507 16.17 32.36 -20.94
CA GLU A 507 15.59 31.92 -19.66
C GLU A 507 14.85 30.57 -19.75
N SER A 508 14.80 29.96 -20.93
CA SER A 508 14.13 28.66 -21.12
C SER A 508 14.95 27.52 -20.52
N ASP A 509 14.25 26.61 -19.84
CA ASP A 509 14.84 25.41 -19.25
C ASP A 509 15.34 24.43 -20.32
N LEU A 510 16.31 23.60 -19.95
CA LEU A 510 16.96 22.65 -20.85
C LEU A 510 15.95 21.67 -21.49
N ALA A 511 14.95 21.23 -20.72
CA ALA A 511 13.90 20.35 -21.22
C ALA A 511 13.03 21.06 -22.26
N SER A 512 12.58 22.28 -22.00
CA SER A 512 11.80 23.05 -22.97
C SER A 512 12.56 23.32 -24.28
N LEU A 513 13.86 23.60 -24.21
CA LEU A 513 14.68 23.78 -25.42
C LEU A 513 14.76 22.49 -26.25
N ALA A 514 14.96 21.34 -25.60
CA ALA A 514 15.00 20.04 -26.27
C ALA A 514 13.65 19.66 -26.89
N VAL A 515 12.54 19.89 -26.17
CA VAL A 515 11.18 19.63 -26.64
C VAL A 515 10.85 20.54 -27.83
N ALA A 516 11.06 21.85 -27.71
CA ALA A 516 10.77 22.80 -28.79
C ALA A 516 11.58 22.49 -30.05
N ALA A 517 12.86 22.13 -29.91
CA ALA A 517 13.70 21.74 -31.04
C ALA A 517 13.16 20.46 -31.71
N SER A 518 12.77 19.45 -30.93
CA SER A 518 12.17 18.21 -31.42
C SER A 518 10.86 18.45 -32.18
N ASP A 519 9.96 19.25 -31.61
CA ASP A 519 8.63 19.55 -32.17
C ASP A 519 8.72 20.27 -33.51
N LEU A 520 9.62 21.26 -33.63
CA LEU A 520 9.89 21.91 -34.91
C LEU A 520 10.33 20.90 -35.97
N GLY A 521 11.18 19.95 -35.59
CA GLY A 521 11.62 18.87 -36.49
C GLY A 521 10.48 17.96 -36.94
N ARG A 522 9.50 17.70 -36.06
CA ARG A 522 8.31 16.90 -36.39
C ARG A 522 7.36 17.66 -37.31
N ILE A 523 7.08 18.93 -37.03
CA ILE A 523 6.25 19.79 -37.90
C ILE A 523 6.81 19.85 -39.32
N VAL A 524 8.12 20.08 -39.44
CA VAL A 524 8.81 20.17 -40.74
C VAL A 524 8.76 18.85 -41.52
N SER A 525 8.75 17.71 -40.83
CA SER A 525 8.65 16.40 -41.49
C SER A 525 7.26 16.09 -42.03
N VAL A 526 6.21 16.67 -41.46
CA VAL A 526 4.83 16.46 -41.92
C VAL A 526 4.42 17.52 -42.94
N VAL A 527 4.82 18.79 -42.74
CA VAL A 527 4.37 19.92 -43.54
C VAL A 527 5.57 20.66 -44.15
N ASP A 528 5.83 20.43 -45.43
CA ASP A 528 6.94 21.09 -46.16
C ASP A 528 6.81 22.62 -46.20
N SER A 529 5.58 23.16 -46.17
CA SER A 529 5.37 24.62 -46.17
C SER A 529 5.83 25.29 -44.86
N ALA A 530 5.98 24.52 -43.77
CA ALA A 530 6.50 25.01 -42.50
C ALA A 530 7.95 25.50 -42.60
N LYS A 531 8.77 24.90 -43.48
CA LYS A 531 10.19 25.27 -43.70
C LYS A 531 10.34 26.76 -44.00
N LYS A 532 9.53 27.29 -44.92
CA LYS A 532 9.55 28.70 -45.33
C LYS A 532 9.12 29.65 -44.20
N LYS A 533 8.14 29.24 -43.38
CA LYS A 533 7.69 30.05 -42.23
C LYS A 533 8.74 30.06 -41.11
N LEU A 534 9.35 28.91 -40.83
CA LEU A 534 10.39 28.77 -39.80
C LEU A 534 11.69 29.50 -40.16
N ASP A 535 12.08 29.50 -41.44
CA ASP A 535 13.21 30.31 -41.92
C ASP A 535 12.96 31.81 -41.72
N LYS A 536 11.75 32.30 -42.02
CA LYS A 536 11.36 33.70 -41.77
C LYS A 536 11.36 34.07 -40.29
N LEU A 537 11.04 33.11 -39.41
CA LEU A 537 11.06 33.31 -37.95
C LEU A 537 12.48 33.19 -37.36
N GLY A 538 13.49 32.79 -38.16
CA GLY A 538 14.87 32.62 -37.71
C GLY A 538 15.12 31.33 -36.91
N ALA A 539 14.23 30.35 -37.01
CA ALA A 539 14.36 29.07 -36.28
C ALA A 539 15.60 28.30 -36.71
N LYS A 540 15.93 28.31 -38.01
CA LYS A 540 17.11 27.63 -38.57
C LYS A 540 18.42 28.16 -38.01
N ALA A 541 18.57 29.48 -37.93
CA ALA A 541 19.75 30.12 -37.36
C ALA A 541 19.91 29.72 -35.88
N ARG A 542 18.82 29.78 -35.12
CA ARG A 542 18.85 29.42 -33.69
C ARG A 542 19.13 27.94 -33.45
N CYS A 543 18.51 27.04 -34.22
CA CYS A 543 18.80 25.61 -34.11
C CYS A 543 20.26 25.29 -34.47
N LEU A 544 20.89 26.02 -35.39
CA LEU A 544 22.32 25.89 -35.71
C LEU A 544 23.22 26.32 -34.54
N GLU A 545 22.84 27.37 -33.81
CA GLU A 545 23.54 27.78 -32.57
C GLU A 545 23.40 26.70 -31.48
N LEU A 546 22.22 26.12 -31.32
CA LEU A 546 21.93 25.05 -30.34
C LEU A 546 22.65 23.73 -30.63
N ILE A 547 23.25 23.54 -31.81
CA ILE A 547 24.15 22.40 -32.07
C ILE A 547 25.41 22.46 -31.19
N GLN A 548 25.83 23.66 -30.79
CA GLN A 548 26.99 23.85 -29.92
C GLN A 548 26.63 23.92 -28.42
N HIS A 549 25.37 23.60 -28.08
CA HIS A 549 24.91 23.65 -26.69
C HIS A 549 25.67 22.64 -25.81
N SER A 550 25.87 23.00 -24.54
CA SER A 550 26.57 22.18 -23.54
C SER A 550 25.83 20.88 -23.22
N ASP A 551 24.50 20.92 -23.27
CA ASP A 551 23.64 19.75 -23.06
C ASP A 551 23.59 18.79 -24.28
N PRO A 552 23.87 17.48 -24.09
CA PRO A 552 23.86 16.50 -25.17
C PRO A 552 22.49 16.26 -25.82
N ASP A 553 21.38 16.32 -25.07
CA ASP A 553 20.04 16.03 -25.60
C ASP A 553 19.53 17.19 -26.45
N VAL A 554 19.69 18.44 -25.97
CA VAL A 554 19.41 19.66 -26.76
C VAL A 554 20.18 19.62 -28.08
N ARG A 555 21.48 19.29 -28.02
CA ARG A 555 22.33 19.17 -29.22
C ARG A 555 21.82 18.10 -30.18
N PHE A 556 21.49 16.90 -29.68
CA PHE A 556 21.00 15.80 -30.51
C PHE A 556 19.69 16.17 -31.23
N ARG A 557 18.75 16.79 -30.52
CA ARG A 557 17.46 17.24 -31.07
C ARG A 557 17.64 18.40 -32.05
N ALA A 558 18.50 19.37 -31.74
CA ALA A 558 18.83 20.48 -32.63
C ALA A 558 19.45 19.99 -33.95
N ILE A 559 20.43 19.09 -33.90
CA ILE A 559 21.05 18.48 -35.10
C ILE A 559 19.99 17.75 -35.93
N SER A 560 19.15 16.94 -35.28
CA SER A 560 18.09 16.18 -35.95
C SER A 560 17.09 17.10 -36.67
N THR A 561 16.74 18.23 -36.04
CA THR A 561 15.82 19.22 -36.62
C THR A 561 16.47 20.03 -37.73
N VAL A 562 17.73 20.44 -37.59
CA VAL A 562 18.48 21.12 -38.66
C VAL A 562 18.60 20.22 -39.88
N SER A 563 18.89 18.93 -39.70
CA SER A 563 18.95 17.98 -40.81
C SER A 563 17.63 17.92 -41.59
N LYS A 564 16.48 18.02 -40.91
CA LYS A 564 15.15 18.03 -41.54
C LYS A 564 14.80 19.38 -42.18
N LEU A 565 15.33 20.48 -41.64
CA LEU A 565 15.17 21.82 -42.21
C LEU A 565 16.04 22.04 -43.46
N VAL A 566 17.23 21.42 -43.50
CA VAL A 566 18.21 21.55 -44.58
C VAL A 566 18.00 20.51 -45.68
N SER A 567 17.31 19.40 -45.40
CA SER A 567 16.98 18.41 -46.43
C SER A 567 16.10 19.04 -47.53
N ALA A 568 16.68 19.14 -48.72
CA ALA A 568 15.97 19.59 -49.91
C ALA A 568 14.82 18.62 -50.20
N SER A 569 13.61 19.16 -50.35
CA SER A 569 12.48 18.42 -50.93
C SER A 569 12.85 18.21 -52.40
N TRP A 570 13.41 17.05 -52.74
CA TRP A 570 13.56 16.64 -54.13
C TRP A 570 12.15 16.37 -54.65
N LYS A 571 11.59 17.37 -55.33
CA LYS A 571 10.40 17.22 -56.16
C LYS A 571 10.78 16.72 -57.54
#